data_AF-A0A179HFM3-F1
#
_entry.id   AF-A0A179HFM3-F1
#
_cell.length_a   1.000
_cell.length_b   1.000
_cell.length_c   1.000
_cell.angle_alpha   90.00
_cell.angle_beta   90.00
_cell.angle_gamma   90.00
#
_symmetry.space_group_name_H-M   'P 1'
#
loop_
_entity.id
_entity.type
_entity.pdbx_description
1 polymer ?
#
loop_
_entity_poly.entity_id
_entity_poly.type
_entity_poly.pdbx_seq_one_letter_code
_entity_poly.pdbx_strand_id
1 'polypeptide(L)'
;MTPEEEVEALRNFQASTEARNAQIDQEAKTGDEHTLDVTVHTHIPVLTFRYINTTIPLVVIEAEVHYLWYTVIQGAKYWKAANAKQDTLVRYLLHAKSKGTLTRPRETIKEDGDDNLDHQHGRLEVVPCSDGGKFWSDLPLFGQDLVAEWTNRYYQSDYDDDLRSNLAAFVGRLVSVGIYNGPAACVLSLFSETLERPRPLVSAPAADVVKGANDAEAGTGLSIENLIHALRQMLIYGEGSIIVLSNDSVGVADGNVPPDSSGLGELAIQSRLSSPGFNPDRWRFWIQRLEELAQCEDEAVAGSARVCVNCMRYASEAIYGPLAGKPNWEAESETGSS
;
A
#
# COMPACT_ATOMS: atom_id res chain seq x y z
N MET A 1 2.74 -16.00 31.12
CA MET A 1 1.36 -16.51 31.01
C MET A 1 1.45 -17.96 30.53
N THR A 2 0.51 -18.85 30.85
CA THR A 2 0.58 -20.21 30.28
C THR A 2 0.20 -20.19 28.79
N PRO A 3 0.76 -21.07 27.93
CA PRO A 3 0.41 -21.11 26.51
C PRO A 3 -1.09 -21.25 26.24
N GLU A 4 -1.82 -21.95 27.11
CA GLU A 4 -3.28 -22.12 27.01
C GLU A 4 -4.02 -20.79 27.25
N GLU A 5 -3.57 -20.00 28.23
CA GLU A 5 -4.10 -18.66 28.50
C GLU A 5 -3.78 -17.66 27.38
N GLU A 6 -2.63 -17.78 26.71
CA GLU A 6 -2.30 -16.95 25.53
C GLU A 6 -3.24 -17.23 24.37
N VAL A 7 -3.47 -18.51 24.08
CA VAL A 7 -4.38 -18.94 23.01
C VAL A 7 -5.82 -18.50 23.31
N GLU A 8 -6.26 -18.59 24.56
CA GLU A 8 -7.58 -18.14 24.97
C GLU A 8 -7.72 -16.61 24.90
N ALA A 9 -6.70 -15.86 25.34
CA ALA A 9 -6.68 -14.40 25.22
C ALA A 9 -6.73 -13.94 23.75
N LEU A 10 -5.98 -14.61 22.88
CA LEU A 10 -6.00 -14.35 21.44
C LEU A 10 -7.38 -14.64 20.83
N ARG A 11 -7.98 -15.80 21.15
CA ARG A 11 -9.33 -16.15 20.66
C ARG A 11 -10.37 -15.14 21.10
N ASN A 12 -10.35 -14.74 22.37
CA ASN A 12 -11.27 -13.73 22.89
C ASN A 12 -11.09 -12.37 22.20
N PHE A 13 -9.85 -11.98 21.92
CA PHE A 13 -9.57 -10.76 21.18
C PHE A 13 -10.09 -10.85 19.73
N GLN A 14 -9.82 -11.96 19.03
CA GLN A 14 -10.26 -12.18 17.65
C GLN A 14 -11.78 -12.16 17.55
N ALA A 15 -12.50 -12.83 18.46
CA ALA A 15 -13.95 -12.80 18.51
C ALA A 15 -14.50 -11.38 18.73
N SER A 16 -13.86 -10.59 19.60
CA SER A 16 -14.23 -9.17 19.78
C SER A 16 -13.90 -8.31 18.56
N THR A 17 -12.92 -8.70 17.74
CA THR A 17 -12.44 -7.93 16.60
C THR A 17 -13.45 -7.92 15.46
N GLU A 18 -14.16 -9.03 15.22
CA GLU A 18 -15.21 -9.11 14.20
C GLU A 18 -16.31 -8.05 14.44
N ALA A 19 -16.80 -7.95 15.68
CA ALA A 19 -17.81 -6.96 16.04
C ALA A 19 -17.28 -5.52 15.91
N ARG A 20 -16.02 -5.28 16.28
CA ARG A 20 -15.39 -3.96 16.14
C ARG A 20 -15.14 -3.59 14.68
N ASN A 21 -14.77 -4.55 13.83
CA ASN A 21 -14.60 -4.32 12.39
C ASN A 21 -15.94 -3.95 11.75
N ALA A 22 -17.03 -4.62 12.12
CA ALA A 22 -18.36 -4.22 11.66
C ALA A 22 -18.73 -2.78 12.07
N GLN A 23 -18.32 -2.34 13.27
CA GLN A 23 -18.50 -0.95 13.71
C GLN A 23 -17.64 0.02 12.88
N ILE A 24 -16.37 -0.33 12.60
CA ILE A 24 -15.51 0.46 11.71
C ILE A 24 -16.14 0.59 10.33
N ASP A 25 -16.65 -0.51 9.76
CA ASP A 25 -17.27 -0.49 8.44
C ASP A 25 -18.53 0.38 8.42
N GLN A 26 -19.32 0.35 9.49
CA GLN A 26 -20.50 1.20 9.61
C GLN A 26 -20.11 2.68 9.72
N GLU A 27 -19.10 3.00 10.52
CA GLU A 27 -18.60 4.36 10.67
C GLU A 27 -17.99 4.87 9.35
N ALA A 28 -17.16 4.06 8.68
CA ALA A 28 -16.51 4.41 7.42
C ALA A 28 -17.51 4.79 6.33
N LYS A 29 -18.67 4.13 6.28
CA LYS A 29 -19.77 4.44 5.33
C LYS A 29 -20.36 5.84 5.49
N THR A 30 -20.03 6.58 6.55
CA THR A 30 -20.40 8.00 6.68
C THR A 30 -19.50 8.95 5.85
N GLY A 31 -18.51 8.40 5.12
CA GLY A 31 -17.68 9.15 4.18
C GLY A 31 -16.77 10.16 4.87
N ASP A 32 -16.62 11.36 4.31
CA ASP A 32 -15.66 12.38 4.79
C ASP A 32 -15.83 12.78 6.27
N GLU A 33 -17.00 12.56 6.85
CA GLU A 33 -17.35 12.94 8.21
C GLU A 33 -16.83 11.96 9.28
N HIS A 34 -16.52 10.71 8.91
CA HIS A 34 -16.15 9.69 9.88
C HIS A 34 -14.87 10.03 10.65
N THR A 35 -14.75 9.54 11.88
CA THR A 35 -13.72 9.95 12.85
C THR A 35 -12.67 8.89 13.13
N LEU A 36 -12.53 7.91 12.24
CA LEU A 36 -11.53 6.85 12.33
C LEU A 36 -10.09 7.37 12.53
N ASP A 37 -9.78 8.61 12.11
CA ASP A 37 -8.49 9.26 12.39
C ASP A 37 -8.26 9.48 13.89
N VAL A 38 -9.32 9.80 14.65
CA VAL A 38 -9.30 9.90 16.12
C VAL A 38 -9.07 8.52 16.74
N THR A 39 -9.70 7.47 16.20
CA THR A 39 -9.49 6.09 16.64
C THR A 39 -8.05 5.64 16.43
N VAL A 40 -7.46 5.95 15.27
CA VAL A 40 -6.05 5.67 14.97
C VAL A 40 -5.13 6.45 15.91
N HIS A 41 -5.38 7.75 16.08
CA HIS A 41 -4.58 8.63 16.94
C HIS A 41 -4.52 8.12 18.39
N THR A 42 -5.64 7.66 18.92
CA THR A 42 -5.74 7.18 20.31
C THR A 42 -5.20 5.77 20.50
N HIS A 43 -5.27 4.90 19.48
CA HIS A 43 -4.72 3.55 19.56
C HIS A 43 -3.19 3.50 19.63
N ILE A 44 -2.50 4.34 18.86
CA ILE A 44 -1.02 4.34 18.82
C ILE A 44 -0.39 4.46 20.22
N PRO A 45 -0.71 5.47 21.06
CA PRO A 45 -0.12 5.57 22.40
C PRO A 45 -0.56 4.45 23.34
N VAL A 46 -1.78 3.92 23.21
CA VAL A 46 -2.26 2.77 23.99
C VAL A 46 -1.42 1.53 23.67
N LEU A 47 -1.22 1.24 22.38
CA LEU A 47 -0.40 0.13 21.93
C LEU A 47 1.07 0.31 22.31
N THR A 48 1.62 1.52 22.19
CA THR A 48 2.95 1.84 22.72
C THR A 48 3.05 1.49 24.19
N PHE A 49 2.11 1.99 25.02
CA PHE A 49 2.14 1.77 26.46
C PHE A 49 2.09 0.28 26.79
N ARG A 50 1.19 -0.47 26.16
CA ARG A 50 1.04 -1.91 26.39
C ARG A 50 2.28 -2.67 25.97
N TYR A 51 2.87 -2.34 24.83
CA TYR A 51 4.09 -2.98 24.37
C TYR A 51 5.27 -2.76 25.34
N ILE A 52 5.52 -1.51 25.78
CA ILE A 52 6.72 -1.19 26.57
C ILE A 52 6.57 -1.42 28.08
N ASN A 53 5.35 -1.49 28.62
CA ASN A 53 5.12 -1.60 30.07
C ASN A 53 4.51 -2.94 30.52
N THR A 54 4.18 -3.84 29.61
CA THR A 54 3.49 -5.09 29.97
C THR A 54 4.18 -6.32 29.37
N THR A 55 3.93 -7.47 30.00
CA THR A 55 4.35 -8.78 29.50
C THR A 55 3.27 -9.47 28.66
N ILE A 56 2.24 -8.73 28.20
CA ILE A 56 1.18 -9.28 27.34
C ILE A 56 1.82 -9.99 26.14
N PRO A 57 1.39 -11.20 25.75
CA PRO A 57 2.03 -11.94 24.67
C PRO A 57 2.05 -11.13 23.38
N LEU A 58 3.15 -11.27 22.63
CA LEU A 58 3.32 -10.52 21.39
C LEU A 58 2.18 -10.79 20.41
N VAL A 59 1.72 -12.04 20.32
CA VAL A 59 0.61 -12.43 19.43
C VAL A 59 -0.70 -11.67 19.71
N VAL A 60 -0.97 -11.32 20.98
CA VAL A 60 -2.15 -10.51 21.34
C VAL A 60 -1.95 -9.06 20.95
N ILE A 61 -0.73 -8.52 21.12
CA ILE A 61 -0.38 -7.17 20.63
C ILE A 61 -0.47 -7.11 19.10
N GLU A 62 -0.01 -8.14 18.39
CA GLU A 62 -0.10 -8.22 16.93
C GLU A 62 -1.54 -8.25 16.43
N ALA A 63 -2.43 -8.97 17.11
CA ALA A 63 -3.85 -8.96 16.77
C ALA A 63 -4.45 -7.54 16.89
N GLU A 64 -4.04 -6.75 17.89
CA GLU A 64 -4.45 -5.35 18.01
C GLU A 64 -3.81 -4.43 16.97
N VAL A 65 -2.59 -4.74 16.55
CA VAL A 65 -1.91 -4.04 15.45
C VAL A 65 -2.65 -4.28 14.13
N HIS A 66 -3.08 -5.51 13.84
CA HIS A 66 -3.93 -5.80 12.68
C HIS A 66 -5.26 -5.02 12.72
N TYR A 67 -5.88 -4.92 13.91
CA TYR A 67 -7.07 -4.10 14.10
C TYR A 67 -6.82 -2.60 13.83
N LEU A 68 -5.68 -2.07 14.26
CA LEU A 68 -5.26 -0.70 13.94
C LEU A 68 -5.08 -0.53 12.43
N TRP A 69 -4.40 -1.44 11.74
CA TRP A 69 -4.19 -1.37 10.29
C TRP A 69 -5.49 -1.49 9.51
N TYR A 70 -6.40 -2.36 9.92
CA TYR A 70 -7.75 -2.41 9.37
C TYR A 70 -8.44 -1.04 9.46
N THR A 71 -8.36 -0.39 10.62
CA THR A 71 -8.93 0.95 10.84
C THR A 71 -8.31 2.01 9.92
N VAL A 72 -6.97 1.99 9.77
CA VAL A 72 -6.23 2.90 8.86
C VAL A 72 -6.68 2.68 7.41
N ILE A 73 -6.76 1.43 6.96
CA ILE A 73 -7.14 1.07 5.59
C ILE A 73 -8.60 1.46 5.30
N GLN A 74 -9.55 1.14 6.19
CA GLN A 74 -10.93 1.56 6.00
C GLN A 74 -11.06 3.08 6.00
N GLY A 75 -10.36 3.79 6.88
CA GLY A 75 -10.39 5.24 6.87
C GLY A 75 -9.88 5.83 5.56
N ALA A 76 -8.73 5.35 5.08
CA ALA A 76 -8.16 5.77 3.80
C ALA A 76 -9.04 5.46 2.58
N LYS A 77 -9.85 4.39 2.61
CA LYS A 77 -10.76 4.04 1.52
C LYS A 77 -11.96 5.00 1.42
N TYR A 78 -12.54 5.35 2.56
CA TYR A 78 -13.83 6.06 2.59
C TYR A 78 -13.72 7.58 2.66
N TRP A 79 -12.56 8.13 3.01
CA TRP A 79 -12.28 9.54 2.80
C TRP A 79 -11.89 9.82 1.35
N LYS A 80 -12.48 10.86 0.77
CA LYS A 80 -12.10 11.31 -0.57
C LYS A 80 -10.61 11.58 -0.66
N ALA A 81 -10.03 11.34 -1.84
CA ALA A 81 -8.61 11.54 -2.08
C ALA A 81 -8.06 12.92 -1.66
N ALA A 82 -8.88 13.98 -1.75
CA ALA A 82 -8.54 15.35 -1.35
C ALA A 82 -8.79 15.68 0.13
N ASN A 83 -9.34 14.76 0.91
CA ASN A 83 -9.61 14.98 2.32
C ASN A 83 -8.30 15.01 3.12
N ALA A 84 -8.07 16.07 3.90
CA ALA A 84 -6.87 16.25 4.73
C ALA A 84 -6.67 15.17 5.81
N LYS A 85 -7.71 14.37 6.12
CA LYS A 85 -7.59 13.22 7.02
C LYS A 85 -6.67 12.12 6.44
N GLN A 86 -6.54 12.05 5.10
CA GLN A 86 -5.54 11.20 4.43
C GLN A 86 -4.11 11.55 4.89
N ASP A 87 -3.74 12.84 4.83
CA ASP A 87 -2.42 13.31 5.28
C ASP A 87 -2.25 13.16 6.80
N THR A 88 -3.35 13.30 7.54
CA THR A 88 -3.37 13.09 8.99
C THR A 88 -3.01 11.65 9.36
N LEU A 89 -3.54 10.64 8.65
CA LEU A 89 -3.14 9.25 8.85
C LEU A 89 -1.65 9.03 8.58
N VAL A 90 -1.15 9.54 7.46
CA VAL A 90 0.27 9.41 7.10
C VAL A 90 1.16 10.03 8.17
N ARG A 91 0.78 11.19 8.70
CA ARG A 91 1.47 11.82 9.84
C ARG A 91 1.44 10.96 11.09
N TYR A 92 0.34 10.25 11.39
CA TYR A 92 0.28 9.33 12.53
C TYR A 92 1.20 8.12 12.35
N LEU A 93 1.27 7.54 11.15
CA LEU A 93 2.19 6.45 10.83
C LEU A 93 3.64 6.90 10.95
N LEU A 94 4.00 8.07 10.40
CA LEU A 94 5.32 8.66 10.59
C LEU A 94 5.62 8.94 12.06
N HIS A 95 4.64 9.43 12.82
CA HIS A 95 4.80 9.65 14.25
C HIS A 95 5.06 8.35 15.02
N ALA A 96 4.34 7.27 14.71
CA ALA A 96 4.61 5.95 15.25
C ALA A 96 6.06 5.53 14.90
N LYS A 97 6.43 5.57 13.61
CA LYS A 97 7.78 5.23 13.12
C LYS A 97 8.88 6.04 13.82
N SER A 98 8.64 7.32 14.09
CA SER A 98 9.59 8.21 14.77
C SER A 98 9.90 7.83 16.22
N LYS A 99 9.11 6.94 16.84
CA LYS A 99 9.41 6.38 18.18
C LYS A 99 10.63 5.46 18.18
N GLY A 100 11.12 5.07 17.00
CA GLY A 100 12.30 4.24 16.86
C GLY A 100 12.09 2.82 17.39
N THR A 101 13.20 2.11 17.62
CA THR A 101 13.17 0.74 18.12
C THR A 101 12.79 0.74 19.59
N LEU A 102 11.61 0.20 19.89
CA LEU A 102 11.12 0.04 21.26
C LEU A 102 11.57 -1.29 21.86
N THR A 103 11.80 -1.27 23.17
CA THR A 103 12.06 -2.47 23.97
C THR A 103 10.85 -2.77 24.85
N ARG A 104 10.68 -4.05 25.20
CA ARG A 104 9.58 -4.52 26.05
C ARG A 104 10.08 -5.37 27.22
N PRO A 105 9.34 -5.46 28.33
CA PRO A 105 9.69 -6.32 29.45
C PRO A 105 9.59 -7.78 29.04
N ARG A 106 10.64 -8.55 29.33
CA ARG A 106 10.62 -10.01 29.19
C ARG A 106 9.82 -10.64 30.31
N GLU A 107 9.07 -11.71 30.01
CA GLU A 107 8.52 -12.56 31.06
C GLU A 107 9.67 -13.19 31.86
N THR A 108 9.80 -12.79 33.13
CA THR A 108 10.74 -13.45 34.05
C THR A 108 10.19 -14.84 34.35
N ILE A 109 10.81 -15.87 33.76
CA ILE A 109 10.67 -17.23 34.28
C ILE A 109 11.24 -17.18 35.69
N LYS A 110 10.42 -17.50 36.70
CA LYS A 110 10.93 -17.72 38.05
C LYS A 110 11.84 -18.94 37.98
N GLU A 111 13.14 -18.73 37.81
CA GLU A 111 14.10 -19.76 38.14
C GLU A 111 14.07 -19.92 39.66
N ASP A 112 13.74 -21.14 40.12
CA ASP A 112 13.77 -21.49 41.54
C ASP A 112 15.19 -21.24 42.09
N GLY A 113 15.34 -20.21 42.92
CA GLY A 113 16.42 -20.16 43.92
C GLY A 113 17.45 -19.04 43.87
N ASP A 114 17.22 -17.89 43.22
CA ASP A 114 18.14 -16.74 43.34
C ASP A 114 17.47 -15.53 44.04
N ASP A 115 17.60 -15.49 45.37
CA ASP A 115 17.15 -14.42 46.27
C ASP A 115 18.07 -13.17 46.22
N ASN A 116 18.49 -12.75 45.02
CA ASN A 116 19.22 -11.50 44.84
C ASN A 116 18.26 -10.38 44.43
N LEU A 117 17.79 -9.65 45.44
CA LEU A 117 16.83 -8.53 45.39
C LEU A 117 17.29 -7.30 44.57
N ASP A 118 18.44 -7.33 43.91
CA ASP A 118 19.05 -6.18 43.18
C ASP A 118 18.98 -6.29 41.64
N HIS A 119 18.35 -7.33 41.08
CA HIS A 119 18.24 -7.52 39.63
C HIS A 119 16.82 -7.33 39.06
N GLN A 120 15.92 -6.70 39.81
CA GLN A 120 14.53 -6.47 39.42
C GLN A 120 14.33 -5.30 38.42
N HIS A 121 15.33 -4.98 37.60
CA HIS A 121 15.07 -4.27 36.34
C HIS A 121 14.78 -5.35 35.30
N GLY A 122 13.50 -5.63 35.07
CA GLY A 122 13.05 -6.60 34.09
C GLY A 122 13.82 -6.43 32.78
N ARG A 123 14.54 -7.48 32.36
CA ARG A 123 15.42 -7.45 31.20
C ARG A 123 14.61 -7.00 29.99
N LEU A 124 14.89 -5.80 29.50
CA LEU A 124 14.23 -5.23 28.33
C LEU A 124 14.80 -5.87 27.07
N GLU A 125 13.94 -6.27 26.15
CA GLU A 125 14.35 -6.88 24.88
C GLU A 125 13.64 -6.25 23.68
N VAL A 126 14.31 -6.29 22.54
CA VAL A 126 13.70 -5.97 21.23
C VAL A 126 13.21 -7.29 20.66
N VAL A 127 11.89 -7.46 20.62
CA VAL A 127 11.26 -8.65 20.04
C VAL A 127 10.67 -8.26 18.69
N PRO A 128 11.16 -8.84 17.57
CA PRO A 128 10.53 -8.61 16.27
C PRO A 128 9.13 -9.21 16.26
N CYS A 129 8.22 -8.56 15.53
CA CYS A 129 6.92 -9.12 15.21
C CYS A 129 7.07 -10.35 14.30
N SER A 130 5.96 -11.06 14.07
CA SER A 130 5.88 -12.27 13.24
C SER A 130 6.32 -12.05 11.78
N ASP A 131 6.24 -10.82 11.28
CA ASP A 131 6.78 -10.41 9.97
C ASP A 131 8.28 -10.06 9.99
N GLY A 132 8.94 -10.20 11.14
CA GLY A 132 10.33 -9.82 11.38
C GLY A 132 10.55 -8.32 11.65
N GLY A 133 9.50 -7.49 11.56
CA GLY A 133 9.57 -6.05 11.75
C GLY A 133 9.67 -5.66 13.22
N LYS A 134 10.45 -4.62 13.52
CA LYS A 134 10.52 -4.03 14.86
C LYS A 134 9.31 -3.13 15.11
N PHE A 135 8.74 -3.25 16.31
CA PHE A 135 7.55 -2.49 16.72
C PHE A 135 7.72 -0.98 16.49
N TRP A 136 6.75 -0.42 15.77
CA TRP A 136 6.72 0.94 15.21
C TRP A 136 7.80 1.34 14.21
N SER A 137 9.10 1.10 14.48
CA SER A 137 10.15 1.58 13.56
C SER A 137 10.02 1.02 12.16
N ASP A 138 9.46 -0.18 12.03
CA ASP A 138 9.25 -0.83 10.74
C ASP A 138 7.77 -0.87 10.32
N LEU A 139 6.86 -0.32 11.15
CA LEU A 139 5.39 -0.44 10.99
C LEU A 139 4.99 -1.90 10.71
N PRO A 140 5.28 -2.82 11.65
CA PRO A 140 5.13 -4.25 11.39
C PRO A 140 3.68 -4.59 11.03
N LEU A 141 3.51 -5.58 10.16
CA LEU A 141 2.23 -6.12 9.66
C LEU A 141 1.43 -5.19 8.74
N PHE A 142 1.72 -3.88 8.73
CA PHE A 142 0.98 -2.90 7.92
C PHE A 142 1.06 -3.24 6.43
N GLY A 143 2.25 -3.58 5.95
CA GLY A 143 2.45 -3.93 4.55
C GLY A 143 1.70 -5.19 4.15
N GLN A 144 1.60 -6.19 5.04
CA GLN A 144 0.85 -7.42 4.81
C GLN A 144 -0.65 -7.15 4.73
N ASP A 145 -1.20 -6.40 5.68
CA ASP A 145 -2.64 -6.08 5.73
C ASP A 145 -3.06 -5.21 4.54
N LEU A 146 -2.25 -4.20 4.19
CA LEU A 146 -2.51 -3.36 3.03
C LEU A 146 -2.48 -4.16 1.74
N VAL A 147 -1.48 -5.02 1.55
CA VAL A 147 -1.39 -5.89 0.37
C VAL A 147 -2.54 -6.89 0.34
N ALA A 148 -2.97 -7.42 1.49
CA ALA A 148 -4.12 -8.33 1.56
C ALA A 148 -5.43 -7.63 1.15
N GLU A 149 -5.69 -6.40 1.59
CA GLU A 149 -6.83 -5.62 1.08
C GLU A 149 -6.70 -5.39 -0.44
N TRP A 150 -5.49 -5.06 -0.90
CA TRP A 150 -5.21 -4.78 -2.30
C TRP A 150 -5.45 -6.00 -3.19
N THR A 151 -4.89 -7.15 -2.85
CA THR A 151 -4.99 -8.35 -3.69
C THR A 151 -6.37 -9.00 -3.63
N ASN A 152 -6.99 -9.02 -2.45
CA ASN A 152 -8.24 -9.78 -2.26
C ASN A 152 -9.50 -8.99 -2.66
N ARG A 153 -9.48 -7.65 -2.54
CA ARG A 153 -10.68 -6.81 -2.71
C ARG A 153 -10.55 -5.76 -3.81
N TYR A 154 -9.42 -5.07 -3.93
CA TYR A 154 -9.30 -3.86 -4.77
C TYR A 154 -9.63 -4.08 -6.26
N TYR A 155 -9.34 -5.26 -6.79
CA TYR A 155 -9.62 -5.60 -8.20
C TYR A 155 -10.94 -6.35 -8.41
N GLN A 156 -11.77 -6.50 -7.38
CA GLN A 156 -13.10 -7.07 -7.54
C GLN A 156 -14.04 -6.07 -8.23
N SER A 157 -14.97 -6.58 -9.02
CA SER A 157 -15.92 -5.74 -9.78
C SER A 157 -16.95 -5.02 -8.91
N ASP A 158 -17.20 -5.52 -7.70
CA ASP A 158 -18.07 -4.89 -6.68
C ASP A 158 -17.34 -3.79 -5.88
N TYR A 159 -16.05 -3.58 -6.14
CA TYR A 159 -15.27 -2.56 -5.47
C TYR A 159 -15.42 -1.22 -6.19
N ASP A 160 -16.03 -0.27 -5.48
CA ASP A 160 -16.39 1.07 -5.95
C ASP A 160 -15.19 1.90 -6.44
N ASP A 161 -15.40 2.66 -7.51
CA ASP A 161 -14.34 3.42 -8.19
C ASP A 161 -13.82 4.61 -7.36
N ASP A 162 -14.67 5.24 -6.54
CA ASP A 162 -14.23 6.29 -5.62
C ASP A 162 -13.38 5.68 -4.49
N LEU A 163 -13.82 4.55 -3.91
CA LEU A 163 -13.04 3.84 -2.90
C LEU A 163 -11.66 3.41 -3.45
N ARG A 164 -11.63 2.94 -4.70
CA ARG A 164 -10.40 2.56 -5.40
C ARG A 164 -9.45 3.75 -5.55
N SER A 165 -9.99 4.87 -6.01
CA SER A 165 -9.26 6.12 -6.18
C SER A 165 -8.73 6.69 -4.86
N ASN A 166 -9.51 6.61 -3.79
CA ASN A 166 -9.14 7.07 -2.45
C ASN A 166 -8.01 6.25 -1.84
N LEU A 167 -8.11 4.92 -1.91
CA LEU A 167 -7.05 4.05 -1.40
C LEU A 167 -5.75 4.19 -2.22
N ALA A 168 -5.86 4.36 -3.55
CA ALA A 168 -4.71 4.64 -4.41
C ALA A 168 -4.03 5.97 -4.05
N ALA A 169 -4.82 7.01 -3.74
CA ALA A 169 -4.31 8.27 -3.23
C ALA A 169 -3.54 8.10 -1.92
N PHE A 170 -4.06 7.29 -0.99
CA PHE A 170 -3.38 6.99 0.27
C PHE A 170 -2.04 6.27 0.06
N VAL A 171 -2.02 5.26 -0.82
CA VAL A 171 -0.78 4.54 -1.20
C VAL A 171 0.24 5.52 -1.80
N GLY A 172 -0.19 6.43 -2.69
CA GLY A 172 0.65 7.50 -3.21
C GLY A 172 1.31 8.31 -2.10
N ARG A 173 0.53 8.78 -1.12
CA ARG A 173 1.06 9.55 0.01
C ARG A 173 2.06 8.78 0.86
N LEU A 174 1.82 7.49 1.12
CA LEU A 174 2.75 6.65 1.87
C LEU A 174 4.12 6.57 1.18
N VAL A 175 4.11 6.36 -0.13
CA VAL A 175 5.33 6.34 -0.95
C VAL A 175 6.00 7.71 -0.96
N SER A 176 5.23 8.81 -1.02
CA SER A 176 5.77 10.18 -1.00
C SER A 176 6.65 10.48 0.22
N VAL A 177 6.35 9.85 1.37
CA VAL A 177 7.08 10.04 2.64
C VAL A 177 8.03 8.88 2.98
N GLY A 178 8.30 7.99 2.03
CA GLY A 178 9.26 6.91 2.21
C GLY A 178 8.74 5.66 2.93
N ILE A 179 7.43 5.45 3.01
CA ILE A 179 6.83 4.20 3.52
C ILE A 179 6.59 3.27 2.32
N TYR A 180 7.54 2.36 2.08
CA TYR A 180 7.54 1.52 0.88
C TYR A 180 7.10 0.06 1.11
N ASN A 181 7.32 -0.50 2.31
CA ASN A 181 7.01 -1.90 2.61
C ASN A 181 5.49 -2.16 2.59
N GLY A 182 5.01 -2.84 1.54
CA GLY A 182 3.58 -2.99 1.23
C GLY A 182 3.10 -2.03 0.13
N PRO A 183 3.13 -0.69 0.33
CA PRO A 183 2.73 0.28 -0.69
C PRO A 183 3.41 0.10 -2.05
N ALA A 184 4.70 -0.26 -2.09
CA ALA A 184 5.40 -0.50 -3.36
C ALA A 184 4.79 -1.68 -4.16
N ALA A 185 4.31 -2.73 -3.48
CA ALA A 185 3.60 -3.83 -4.14
C ALA A 185 2.27 -3.37 -4.74
N CYS A 186 1.54 -2.51 -4.02
CA CYS A 186 0.27 -1.93 -4.48
C CYS A 186 0.48 -1.03 -5.71
N VAL A 187 1.53 -0.20 -5.70
CA VAL A 187 1.95 0.61 -6.85
C VAL A 187 2.26 -0.30 -8.05
N LEU A 188 3.14 -1.28 -7.88
CA LEU A 188 3.56 -2.15 -8.98
C LEU A 188 2.37 -2.90 -9.58
N SER A 189 1.50 -3.40 -8.71
CA SER A 189 0.26 -4.06 -9.09
C SER A 189 -0.61 -3.13 -9.94
N LEU A 190 -0.89 -1.90 -9.49
CA LEU A 190 -1.76 -0.98 -10.23
C LEU A 190 -1.20 -0.61 -11.60
N PHE A 191 0.11 -0.34 -11.68
CA PHE A 191 0.78 -0.04 -12.94
C PHE A 191 0.70 -1.24 -13.89
N SER A 192 0.98 -2.45 -13.40
CA SER A 192 0.91 -3.67 -14.20
C SER A 192 -0.51 -3.93 -14.71
N GLU A 193 -1.51 -3.84 -13.83
CA GLU A 193 -2.91 -4.06 -14.18
C GLU A 193 -3.44 -3.02 -15.17
N THR A 194 -3.00 -1.75 -15.07
CA THR A 194 -3.50 -0.66 -15.91
C THR A 194 -2.77 -0.54 -17.24
N LEU A 195 -1.45 -0.79 -17.26
CA LEU A 195 -0.57 -0.43 -18.39
C LEU A 195 0.06 -1.63 -19.10
N GLU A 196 0.18 -2.78 -18.43
CA GLU A 196 0.87 -3.95 -18.99
C GLU A 196 -0.06 -5.10 -19.37
N ARG A 197 -1.24 -5.18 -18.75
CA ARG A 197 -2.22 -6.22 -19.08
C ARG A 197 -3.23 -5.71 -20.12
N PRO A 198 -3.54 -6.50 -21.17
CA PRO A 198 -4.59 -6.15 -22.11
C PRO A 198 -5.95 -6.05 -21.40
N ARG A 199 -6.58 -4.87 -21.46
CA ARG A 199 -7.90 -4.60 -20.88
C ARG A 199 -8.75 -3.78 -21.85
N PRO A 200 -10.09 -3.92 -21.82
CA PRO A 200 -10.96 -3.04 -22.58
C PRO A 200 -10.82 -1.60 -22.07
N LEU A 201 -10.96 -0.60 -22.95
CA LEU A 201 -10.88 0.82 -22.57
C LEU A 201 -11.97 1.19 -21.57
N VAL A 202 -13.20 0.80 -21.87
CA VAL A 202 -14.41 1.02 -21.07
C VAL A 202 -15.12 -0.30 -20.81
N SER A 203 -15.87 -0.38 -19.71
CA SER A 203 -16.64 -1.57 -19.37
C SER A 203 -17.79 -1.79 -20.35
N ALA A 204 -18.02 -3.06 -20.73
CA ALA A 204 -19.14 -3.39 -21.60
C ALA A 204 -20.49 -3.10 -20.90
N PRO A 205 -21.52 -2.64 -21.62
CA PRO A 205 -22.84 -2.45 -21.04
C PRO A 205 -23.36 -3.78 -20.45
N ALA A 206 -23.97 -3.72 -19.26
CA ALA A 206 -24.48 -4.91 -18.56
C ALA A 206 -25.48 -5.76 -19.38
N ALA A 207 -26.07 -5.21 -20.44
CA ALA A 207 -26.98 -5.90 -21.34
C ALA A 207 -26.30 -6.88 -22.32
N ASP A 208 -24.99 -6.73 -22.57
CA ASP A 208 -24.24 -7.53 -23.54
C ASP A 208 -23.42 -8.67 -22.88
N VAL A 209 -23.43 -8.76 -21.55
CA VAL A 209 -22.76 -9.83 -20.80
C VAL A 209 -23.62 -11.09 -20.83
N VAL A 210 -23.47 -11.89 -21.90
CA VAL A 210 -23.98 -13.26 -21.93
C VAL A 210 -23.24 -14.05 -20.86
N LYS A 211 -23.90 -14.33 -19.72
CA LYS A 211 -23.39 -15.25 -18.69
C LYS A 211 -23.31 -16.67 -19.25
N GLY A 212 -22.24 -16.95 -19.99
CA GLY A 212 -21.86 -18.27 -20.46
C GLY A 212 -21.00 -18.97 -19.41
N ALA A 213 -21.32 -20.23 -19.14
CA ALA A 213 -20.59 -21.06 -18.20
C ALA A 213 -19.12 -21.24 -18.64
N ASN A 214 -18.22 -20.42 -18.09
CA ASN A 214 -16.80 -20.68 -17.78
C ASN A 214 -16.17 -19.44 -17.13
N ASP A 215 -16.86 -18.84 -16.14
CA ASP A 215 -16.46 -17.60 -15.43
C ASP A 215 -15.21 -17.76 -14.53
N ALA A 216 -14.47 -18.86 -14.62
CA ALA A 216 -13.25 -19.08 -13.84
C ALA A 216 -11.99 -18.49 -14.50
N GLU A 217 -12.03 -18.16 -15.79
CA GLU A 217 -10.89 -17.58 -16.55
C GLU A 217 -11.21 -16.19 -17.14
N ALA A 218 -12.40 -15.64 -16.88
CA ALA A 218 -12.71 -14.27 -17.24
C ALA A 218 -11.93 -13.33 -16.31
N GLY A 219 -10.81 -12.80 -16.80
CA GLY A 219 -10.03 -11.78 -16.11
C GLY A 219 -10.94 -10.72 -15.51
N THR A 220 -10.61 -10.27 -14.29
CA THR A 220 -11.31 -9.20 -13.54
C THR A 220 -11.95 -8.22 -14.53
N GLY A 221 -13.28 -8.16 -14.58
CA GLY A 221 -14.03 -7.39 -15.60
C GLY A 221 -13.84 -5.86 -15.54
N LEU A 222 -12.74 -5.41 -14.94
CA LEU A 222 -12.27 -4.05 -14.83
C LEU A 222 -11.68 -3.58 -16.16
N SER A 223 -12.19 -2.44 -16.61
CA SER A 223 -11.67 -1.70 -17.75
C SER A 223 -10.50 -0.79 -17.36
N ILE A 224 -9.84 -0.22 -18.36
CA ILE A 224 -8.81 0.81 -18.16
C ILE A 224 -9.41 2.05 -17.48
N GLU A 225 -10.64 2.43 -17.82
CA GLU A 225 -11.36 3.54 -17.20
C GLU A 225 -11.45 3.39 -15.66
N ASN A 226 -11.80 2.18 -15.17
CA ASN A 226 -11.91 1.93 -13.72
C ASN A 226 -10.58 2.07 -12.98
N LEU A 227 -9.45 1.81 -13.66
CA LEU A 227 -8.11 1.80 -13.04
C LEU A 227 -7.34 3.11 -13.23
N ILE A 228 -7.55 3.80 -14.35
CA ILE A 228 -6.74 4.97 -14.70
C ILE A 228 -7.01 6.17 -13.79
N HIS A 229 -8.23 6.29 -13.26
CA HIS A 229 -8.55 7.30 -12.26
C HIS A 229 -7.80 7.04 -10.94
N ALA A 230 -7.71 5.78 -10.52
CA ALA A 230 -6.94 5.41 -9.34
C ALA A 230 -5.43 5.61 -9.55
N LEU A 231 -4.91 5.23 -10.72
CA LEU A 231 -3.51 5.48 -11.10
C LEU A 231 -3.20 6.98 -11.08
N ARG A 232 -4.12 7.81 -11.59
CA ARG A 232 -4.00 9.27 -11.54
C ARG A 232 -3.93 9.78 -10.10
N GLN A 233 -4.82 9.34 -9.20
CA GLN A 233 -4.77 9.77 -7.80
C GLN A 233 -3.46 9.34 -7.12
N MET A 234 -3.01 8.10 -7.36
CA MET A 234 -1.75 7.59 -6.83
C MET A 234 -0.55 8.43 -7.28
N LEU A 235 -0.51 8.81 -8.56
CA LEU A 235 0.57 9.64 -9.12
C LEU A 235 0.54 11.08 -8.61
N ILE A 236 -0.65 11.69 -8.47
CA ILE A 236 -0.80 13.05 -7.93
C ILE A 236 -0.25 13.10 -6.50
N TYR A 237 -0.71 12.20 -5.63
CA TYR A 237 -0.33 12.19 -4.22
C TYR A 237 0.99 11.46 -3.94
N GLY A 238 1.55 10.78 -4.94
CA GLY A 238 2.91 10.27 -4.91
C GLY A 238 3.96 11.37 -5.05
N GLU A 239 3.57 12.56 -5.53
CA GLU A 239 4.41 13.76 -5.66
C GLU A 239 5.77 13.50 -6.33
N GLY A 240 5.79 12.56 -7.29
CA GLY A 240 6.98 12.15 -8.02
C GLY A 240 7.90 11.15 -7.30
N SER A 241 7.70 10.86 -6.01
CA SER A 241 8.53 9.91 -5.26
C SER A 241 8.42 8.46 -5.75
N ILE A 242 7.40 8.12 -6.54
CA ILE A 242 7.22 6.75 -7.07
C ILE A 242 8.41 6.33 -7.95
N ILE A 243 9.03 7.25 -8.71
CA ILE A 243 10.18 6.92 -9.57
C ILE A 243 11.40 6.42 -8.78
N VAL A 244 11.50 6.76 -7.49
CA VAL A 244 12.59 6.29 -6.61
C VAL A 244 12.60 4.76 -6.53
N LEU A 245 11.41 4.12 -6.59
CA LEU A 245 11.28 2.67 -6.63
C LEU A 245 11.96 2.05 -7.87
N SER A 246 11.94 2.75 -9.01
CA SER A 246 12.54 2.30 -10.27
C SER A 246 14.04 2.57 -10.39
N ASN A 247 14.66 3.21 -9.39
CA ASN A 247 16.06 3.65 -9.45
C ASN A 247 17.01 2.87 -8.54
N ASP A 248 16.70 1.61 -8.21
CA ASP A 248 17.49 0.71 -7.35
C ASP A 248 17.87 1.29 -5.96
N SER A 249 17.27 2.42 -5.58
CA SER A 249 17.65 3.23 -4.41
C SER A 249 16.87 2.84 -3.16
N VAL A 250 15.81 2.06 -3.33
CA VAL A 250 14.99 1.56 -2.24
C VAL A 250 15.14 0.05 -2.23
N GLY A 251 15.86 -0.48 -1.23
CA GLY A 251 15.87 -1.91 -0.93
C GLY A 251 14.51 -2.37 -0.41
N VAL A 252 13.46 -2.25 -1.24
CA VAL A 252 12.14 -2.79 -0.95
C VAL A 252 12.32 -4.28 -0.83
N ALA A 253 12.17 -4.80 0.39
CA ALA A 253 12.17 -6.23 0.58
C ALA A 253 10.97 -6.80 -0.19
N ASP A 254 11.25 -7.60 -1.21
CA ASP A 254 10.26 -8.32 -2.04
C ASP A 254 9.31 -9.22 -1.22
N GLY A 255 9.52 -9.34 0.10
CA GLY A 255 8.80 -10.27 0.98
C GLY A 255 7.28 -10.09 1.04
N ASN A 256 6.76 -8.91 0.66
CA ASN A 256 5.32 -8.62 0.65
C ASN A 256 4.75 -8.42 -0.77
N VAL A 257 5.53 -8.64 -1.83
CA VAL A 257 5.02 -8.58 -3.21
C VAL A 257 4.53 -9.98 -3.59
N PRO A 258 3.24 -10.17 -3.91
CA PRO A 258 2.78 -11.43 -4.46
C PRO A 258 3.61 -11.77 -5.72
N PRO A 259 4.04 -13.02 -5.93
CA PRO A 259 4.89 -13.40 -7.06
C PRO A 259 4.34 -12.96 -8.42
N ASP A 260 3.01 -12.96 -8.57
CA ASP A 260 2.31 -12.58 -9.80
C ASP A 260 2.27 -11.06 -10.04
N SER A 261 2.53 -10.25 -8.99
CA SER A 261 2.52 -8.79 -9.06
C SER A 261 3.88 -8.20 -9.41
N SER A 262 4.98 -8.95 -9.21
CA SER A 262 6.32 -8.51 -9.63
C SER A 262 6.62 -8.82 -11.09
N GLY A 263 5.96 -9.85 -11.65
CA GLY A 263 6.06 -10.25 -13.05
C GLY A 263 5.65 -9.16 -14.05
N LEU A 264 6.09 -9.35 -15.30
CA LEU A 264 5.72 -8.49 -16.42
C LEU A 264 4.35 -8.89 -16.99
N GLY A 265 3.50 -7.93 -17.29
CA GLY A 265 2.27 -8.16 -18.05
C GLY A 265 2.53 -8.39 -19.54
N GLU A 266 1.51 -8.86 -20.25
CA GLU A 266 1.64 -9.34 -21.63
C GLU A 266 2.13 -8.24 -22.59
N LEU A 267 1.68 -7.00 -22.43
CA LEU A 267 2.12 -5.87 -23.26
C LEU A 267 3.59 -5.51 -22.99
N ALA A 268 4.04 -5.60 -21.75
CA ALA A 268 5.45 -5.39 -21.40
C ALA A 268 6.35 -6.47 -22.01
N ILE A 269 5.92 -7.73 -21.97
CA ILE A 269 6.62 -8.87 -22.60
C ILE A 269 6.68 -8.67 -24.13
N GLN A 270 5.57 -8.26 -24.76
CA GLN A 270 5.52 -7.98 -26.19
C GLN A 270 6.47 -6.85 -26.60
N SER A 271 6.64 -5.85 -25.73
CA SER A 271 7.63 -4.77 -25.86
C SER A 271 9.05 -5.17 -25.49
N ARG A 272 9.30 -6.47 -25.27
CA ARG A 272 10.64 -7.07 -25.01
C ARG A 272 11.29 -6.60 -23.71
N LEU A 273 10.51 -6.20 -22.71
CA LEU A 273 11.03 -6.04 -21.35
C LEU A 273 11.41 -7.42 -20.79
N SER A 274 12.55 -7.47 -20.09
CA SER A 274 13.14 -8.72 -19.57
C SER A 274 13.22 -8.76 -18.04
N SER A 275 13.23 -7.61 -17.38
CA SER A 275 13.42 -7.49 -15.94
C SER A 275 12.09 -7.25 -15.21
N PRO A 276 11.69 -8.11 -14.26
CA PRO A 276 10.52 -7.88 -13.40
C PRO A 276 10.78 -6.76 -12.39
N GLY A 277 9.78 -6.48 -11.55
CA GLY A 277 9.89 -5.47 -10.48
C GLY A 277 9.91 -4.04 -11.00
N PHE A 278 10.34 -3.11 -10.16
CA PHE A 278 10.58 -1.72 -10.56
C PHE A 278 11.95 -1.59 -11.22
N ASN A 279 11.99 -0.94 -12.38
CA ASN A 279 13.25 -0.61 -13.06
C ASN A 279 13.01 0.55 -14.06
N PRO A 280 14.08 1.22 -14.52
CA PRO A 280 13.95 2.37 -15.41
C PRO A 280 13.32 2.05 -16.76
N ASP A 281 13.54 0.85 -17.30
CA ASP A 281 13.01 0.45 -18.61
C ASP A 281 11.49 0.26 -18.53
N ARG A 282 11.02 -0.39 -17.47
CA ARG A 282 9.59 -0.55 -17.17
C ARG A 282 8.91 0.79 -16.93
N TRP A 283 9.58 1.72 -16.25
CA TRP A 283 9.09 3.10 -16.07
C TRP A 283 8.89 3.83 -17.41
N ARG A 284 9.85 3.74 -18.33
CA ARG A 284 9.74 4.34 -19.67
C ARG A 284 8.61 3.69 -20.47
N PHE A 285 8.48 2.38 -20.41
CA PHE A 285 7.37 1.66 -21.03
C PHE A 285 6.01 2.15 -20.51
N TRP A 286 5.85 2.36 -19.20
CA TRP A 286 4.62 2.90 -18.62
C TRP A 286 4.28 4.30 -19.14
N ILE A 287 5.28 5.17 -19.27
CA ILE A 287 5.08 6.51 -19.87
C ILE A 287 4.57 6.37 -21.31
N GLN A 288 5.21 5.52 -22.13
CA GLN A 288 4.78 5.29 -23.51
C GLN A 288 3.34 4.77 -23.58
N ARG A 289 2.98 3.81 -22.73
CA ARG A 289 1.60 3.30 -22.64
C ARG A 289 0.59 4.37 -22.29
N LEU A 290 0.92 5.27 -21.36
CA LEU A 290 0.06 6.39 -20.99
C LEU A 290 -0.04 7.43 -22.13
N GLU A 291 1.01 7.65 -22.90
CA GLU A 291 0.97 8.52 -24.08
C GLU A 291 0.04 7.96 -25.15
N GLU A 292 0.04 6.64 -25.36
CA GLU A 292 -0.91 5.99 -26.26
C GLU A 292 -2.36 6.13 -25.77
N LEU A 293 -2.60 5.92 -24.47
CA LEU A 293 -3.92 6.11 -23.86
C LEU A 293 -4.38 7.57 -23.90
N ALA A 294 -3.45 8.53 -23.83
CA ALA A 294 -3.75 9.97 -23.93
C ALA A 294 -4.26 10.39 -25.32
N GLN A 295 -4.11 9.54 -26.34
CA GLN A 295 -4.58 9.75 -27.71
C GLN A 295 -5.85 8.94 -28.04
N CYS A 296 -6.42 8.19 -27.10
CA CYS A 296 -7.65 7.44 -27.36
C CYS A 296 -8.88 8.38 -27.49
N GLU A 297 -9.95 7.87 -28.10
CA GLU A 297 -11.18 8.64 -28.34
C GLU A 297 -12.02 8.88 -27.06
N ASP A 298 -11.77 8.10 -26.01
CA ASP A 298 -12.46 8.26 -24.73
C ASP A 298 -11.82 9.40 -23.92
N GLU A 299 -12.51 10.52 -23.79
CA GLU A 299 -11.97 11.72 -23.13
C GLU A 299 -11.73 11.55 -21.62
N ALA A 300 -12.46 10.66 -20.94
CA ALA A 300 -12.26 10.41 -19.51
C ALA A 300 -10.93 9.65 -19.27
N VAL A 301 -10.68 8.63 -20.10
CA VAL A 301 -9.43 7.88 -20.13
C VAL A 301 -8.29 8.76 -20.62
N ALA A 302 -8.43 9.41 -21.78
CA ALA A 302 -7.40 10.26 -22.36
C ALA A 302 -7.05 11.44 -21.44
N GLY A 303 -8.04 12.08 -20.82
CA GLY A 303 -7.84 13.13 -19.83
C GLY A 303 -7.03 12.67 -18.62
N SER A 304 -7.34 11.49 -18.08
CA SER A 304 -6.61 10.94 -16.95
C SER A 304 -5.19 10.52 -17.33
N ALA A 305 -5.01 9.89 -18.50
CA ALA A 305 -3.73 9.50 -19.03
C ALA A 305 -2.79 10.71 -19.20
N ARG A 306 -3.29 11.82 -19.77
CA ARG A 306 -2.52 13.07 -19.91
C ARG A 306 -2.00 13.59 -18.56
N VAL A 307 -2.82 13.53 -17.51
CA VAL A 307 -2.38 13.92 -16.15
C VAL A 307 -1.28 12.98 -15.66
N CYS A 308 -1.46 11.66 -15.82
CA CYS A 308 -0.45 10.67 -15.42
C CYS A 308 0.89 10.89 -16.13
N VAL A 309 0.89 11.11 -17.46
CA VAL A 309 2.11 11.42 -18.24
C VAL A 309 2.82 12.64 -17.66
N ASN A 310 2.09 13.72 -17.39
CA ASN A 310 2.68 14.94 -16.84
C ASN A 310 3.32 14.70 -15.45
N CYS A 311 2.64 13.97 -14.56
CA CYS A 311 3.19 13.60 -13.25
C CYS A 311 4.49 12.78 -13.40
N MET A 312 4.50 11.77 -14.27
CA MET A 312 5.66 10.88 -14.43
C MET A 312 6.85 11.55 -15.12
N ARG A 313 6.61 12.40 -16.13
CA ARG A 313 7.66 13.20 -16.78
C ARG A 313 8.26 14.22 -15.81
N TYR A 314 7.41 14.95 -15.07
CA TYR A 314 7.88 15.87 -14.04
C TYR A 314 8.75 15.15 -12.99
N ALA A 315 8.33 13.98 -12.51
CA ALA A 315 9.12 13.18 -11.58
C ALA A 315 10.49 12.78 -12.14
N SER A 316 10.52 12.44 -13.43
CA SER A 316 11.74 12.07 -14.15
C SER A 316 12.68 13.26 -14.27
N GLU A 317 12.18 14.46 -14.53
CA GLU A 317 13.01 15.68 -14.60
C GLU A 317 13.49 16.16 -13.23
N ALA A 318 12.63 16.10 -12.20
CA ALA A 318 12.88 16.65 -10.88
C ALA A 318 13.91 15.83 -10.07
N ILE A 319 13.88 14.50 -10.17
CA ILE A 319 14.74 13.62 -9.35
C ILE A 319 16.16 13.47 -9.92
N TYR A 320 16.35 13.67 -11.23
CA TYR A 320 17.69 13.71 -11.83
C TYR A 320 18.33 15.11 -11.81
N GLY A 321 17.56 16.16 -11.55
CA GLY A 321 18.03 17.55 -11.54
C GLY A 321 18.61 18.00 -12.90
N PRO A 322 18.77 19.31 -13.12
CA PRO A 322 19.33 19.85 -14.37
C PRO A 322 20.83 19.52 -14.61
N LEU A 323 21.45 18.65 -13.80
CA LEU A 323 22.89 18.32 -13.83
C LEU A 323 23.20 16.82 -14.04
N ALA A 324 22.22 15.92 -14.03
CA ALA A 324 22.38 14.60 -14.65
C ALA A 324 21.81 14.72 -16.06
N GLY A 325 22.69 14.61 -17.06
CA GLY A 325 22.43 15.00 -18.44
C GLY A 325 21.05 14.59 -18.96
N LYS A 326 20.40 15.53 -19.66
CA LYS A 326 19.19 15.26 -20.45
C LYS A 326 19.35 13.91 -21.16
N PRO A 327 18.44 12.95 -20.99
CA PRO A 327 18.48 11.73 -21.78
C PRO A 327 18.37 12.10 -23.27
N ASN A 328 19.21 11.46 -24.09
CA ASN A 328 19.59 11.86 -25.46
C ASN A 328 18.47 11.73 -26.52
N TRP A 329 17.19 11.74 -26.15
CA TRP A 329 16.09 11.49 -27.08
C TRP A 329 15.61 12.73 -27.85
N GLU A 330 15.98 13.95 -27.43
CA GLU A 330 15.73 15.17 -28.24
C GLU A 330 16.61 15.20 -29.51
N ALA A 331 17.75 14.49 -29.52
CA ALA A 331 18.73 14.52 -30.62
C ALA A 331 18.33 13.70 -31.86
N GLU A 332 17.39 12.76 -31.74
CA GLU A 332 16.98 11.91 -32.87
C GLU A 332 15.85 12.53 -33.72
N SER A 333 15.27 13.65 -33.28
CA SER A 333 14.21 14.34 -34.02
C SER A 333 14.71 15.43 -34.99
N GLU A 334 15.97 15.85 -34.90
CA GLU A 334 16.52 16.96 -35.70
C GLU A 334 17.47 16.56 -36.85
N THR A 335 17.81 15.28 -37.01
CA THR A 335 18.72 14.84 -38.09
C THR A 335 18.03 14.24 -39.32
N GLY A 336 16.69 14.28 -39.36
CA GLY A 336 15.88 13.82 -40.49
C GLY A 336 15.43 14.94 -41.45
N SER A 337 16.27 15.91 -41.78
CA SER A 337 16.05 16.83 -42.90
C SER A 337 17.35 17.48 -43.34
N SER A 338 18.06 16.83 -44.26
CA SER A 338 18.83 17.44 -45.36
C SER A 338 19.22 16.37 -46.37
#